data_AF-A0A8X6T9W7-F1
#
_entry.id   AF-A0A8X6T9W7-F1
#
_cell.length_a   1.000
_cell.length_b   1.000
_cell.length_c   1.000
_cell.angle_alpha   90.00
_cell.angle_beta   90.00
_cell.angle_gamma   90.00
#
_symmetry.space_group_name_H-M   'P 1'
#
loop_
_entity.id
_entity.type
_entity.pdbx_description
1 polymer ?
#
loop_
_entity_poly.entity_id
_entity_poly.type
_entity_poly.pdbx_seq_one_letter_code
_entity_poly.pdbx_strand_id
1 'polypeptide(L)' 'DLAQLEVLCKQFYDSSNPEERATAEKALVNFVHVPDCLPTCRLLLERGD' A
#
# COMPACT_ATOMS: atom_id res chain seq x y z
N ASP A 1 -3.88 9.51 1.95
CA ASP A 1 -3.93 8.46 0.91
C ASP A 1 -2.54 7.91 0.55
N LEU A 2 -1.60 8.70 0.00
CA LEU A 2 -0.26 8.18 -0.36
C LEU A 2 0.56 7.63 0.82
N ALA A 3 0.72 8.40 1.90
CA ALA A 3 1.56 7.98 3.04
C ALA A 3 1.07 6.68 3.69
N GLN A 4 -0.24 6.44 3.64
CA GLN A 4 -0.82 5.20 4.16
C GLN A 4 -0.50 4.01 3.25
N LEU A 5 -0.51 4.23 1.93
CA LEU A 5 -0.09 3.24 0.94
C LEU A 5 1.39 2.86 1.12
N GLU A 6 2.28 3.83 1.38
CA GLU A 6 3.70 3.56 1.67
C GLU A 6 3.88 2.72 2.93
N VAL A 7 3.16 3.06 4.00
CA VAL A 7 3.19 2.31 5.26
C VAL A 7 2.68 0.89 5.05
N LEU A 8 1.59 0.70 4.29
CA LEU A 8 1.06 -0.61 3.97
C LEU A 8 2.02 -1.44 3.11
N CYS A 9 2.64 -0.84 2.09
CA CYS A 9 3.67 -1.49 1.29
C CYS A 9 4.87 -1.89 2.16
N LYS A 10 5.34 -1.02 3.05
CA LYS A 10 6.41 -1.35 4.02
C LYS A 10 5.99 -2.47 4.96
N GLN A 11 4.80 -2.41 5.56
CA GLN A 11 4.31 -3.48 6.43
C GLN A 11 4.19 -4.81 5.70
N PHE A 12 3.81 -4.79 4.42
CA PHE A 12 3.73 -6.01 3.61
C PHE A 12 5.11 -6.60 3.27
N TYR A 13 6.11 -5.76 2.98
CA TYR A 13 7.45 -6.20 2.58
C TYR A 13 8.43 -6.42 3.75
N ASP A 14 8.40 -5.57 4.78
CA ASP A 14 9.32 -5.56 5.92
C ASP A 14 8.79 -6.31 7.16
N SER A 15 7.47 -6.51 7.29
CA SER A 15 6.97 -7.15 8.52
C SER A 15 7.32 -8.63 8.57
N SER A 16 7.98 -9.02 9.66
CA SER A 16 8.23 -10.42 10.02
C SER A 16 7.01 -11.11 10.63
N ASN A 17 5.95 -10.36 10.95
CA ASN A 17 4.75 -10.91 11.55
C ASN A 17 3.72 -11.28 10.46
N PRO A 18 3.37 -12.57 10.30
CA PRO A 18 2.44 -13.01 9.24
C PRO A 18 1.05 -12.38 9.35
N GLU A 19 0.58 -12.05 10.56
CA GLU A 19 -0.72 -11.40 10.76
C GLU A 19 -0.72 -9.94 10.30
N GLU A 20 0.36 -9.21 10.52
CA GLU A 20 0.53 -7.85 9.99
C GLU A 20 0.61 -7.87 8.47
N ARG A 21 1.37 -8.80 7.88
CA ARG A 21 1.43 -8.97 6.43
C ARG A 21 0.06 -9.26 5.84
N ALA A 22 -0.71 -10.18 6.42
CA ALA A 22 -2.05 -10.51 5.93
C ALA A 22 -3.02 -9.32 6.05
N THR A 23 -2.88 -8.50 7.09
CA THR A 23 -3.69 -7.29 7.28
C THR A 23 -3.32 -6.21 6.26
N ALA A 24 -2.02 -5.99 6.04
CA ALA A 24 -1.52 -5.07 5.03
C ALA A 24 -1.93 -5.49 3.62
N GLU A 25 -1.87 -6.79 3.31
CA GLU A 25 -2.34 -7.34 2.03
C GLU A 25 -3.82 -7.05 1.80
N LYS A 26 -4.68 -7.34 2.78
CA LYS A 26 -6.11 -7.04 2.69
C LYS A 26 -6.39 -5.56 2.47
N ALA A 27 -5.67 -4.70 3.17
CA ALA A 27 -5.80 -3.25 3.03
C ALA A 27 -5.33 -2.77 1.65
N LEU A 28 -4.22 -3.32 1.14
CA LEU A 28 -3.74 -3.06 -0.22
C LEU A 28 -4.74 -3.52 -1.27
N VAL A 29 -5.30 -4.73 -1.16
CA VAL A 29 -6.34 -5.25 -2.07
C VAL A 29 -7.57 -4.35 -2.10
N ASN A 30 -8.07 -3.95 -0.92
CA ASN A 30 -9.16 -3.00 -0.82
C ASN A 30 -8.81 -1.65 -1.45
N PHE A 31 -7.57 -1.20 -1.30
CA PHE A 31 -7.08 0.02 -1.92
C PHE A 31 -7.10 -0.07 -3.45
N VAL A 32 -6.70 -1.21 -4.05
CA VAL A 32 -6.74 -1.39 -5.52
C VAL A 32 -8.17 -1.41 -6.06
N HIS A 33 -9.15 -1.79 -5.25
CA HIS A 33 -10.56 -1.80 -5.62
C HIS A 33 -11.20 -0.39 -5.60
N VAL A 34 -10.50 0.61 -5.06
CA VAL A 34 -10.94 2.00 -5.11
C VAL A 34 -10.62 2.57 -6.50
N PRO A 35 -11.55 3.27 -7.17
CA PRO A 35 -11.33 3.80 -8.53
C PRO A 35 -10.13 4.77 -8.65
N ASP A 36 -9.72 5.38 -7.54
CA ASP A 36 -8.58 6.32 -7.46
C ASP A 36 -7.24 5.66 -7.10
N CYS A 37 -7.15 4.33 -7.08
CA CYS A 37 -5.91 3.65 -6.73
C CYS A 37 -4.78 3.93 -7.75
N LEU A 38 -5.10 3.92 -9.04
CA LEU A 38 -4.14 4.12 -10.13
C LEU A 38 -3.51 5.52 -10.11
N PRO A 39 -4.27 6.62 -10.04
CA PRO A 39 -3.67 7.95 -9.91
C PRO A 39 -2.87 8.11 -8.61
N THR A 40 -3.30 7.49 -7.51
CA THR A 40 -2.56 7.54 -6.23
C THR A 40 -1.22 6.79 -6.32
N CYS A 41 -1.20 5.59 -6.91
CA CYS A 41 0.03 4.84 -7.17
C CYS A 41 0.93 5.56 -8.16
N ARG A 42 0.36 6.24 -9.17
CA ARG A 42 1.12 7.01 -10.16
C ARG A 42 1.80 8.21 -9.52
N LEU A 43 1.10 8.95 -8.65
CA LEU A 43 1.66 10.01 -7.82
C LEU A 43 2.78 9.51 -6.88
N LEU A 44 2.64 8.29 -6.34
CA LEU A 44 3.65 7.65 -5.50
C LEU A 44 4.94 7.38 -6.29
N LEU A 45 4.81 6.85 -7.50
CA LEU A 45 5.90 6.58 -8.44
C LEU A 45 6.54 7.88 -8.96
N GLU A 46 5.75 8.90 -9.26
CA GLU A 46 6.23 10.22 -9.72
C GLU A 46 6.95 11.00 -8.61
N ARG A 47 6.63 10.72 -7.35
CA ARG A 47 7.33 11.28 -6.18
C ARG A 47 8.69 10.62 -5.89
N GLY A 48 9.09 9.64 -6.71
CA GLY A 48 10.27 8.80 -6.51
C GLY A 48 11.44 9.48 -5.80
N ASP A 49 11.75 8.92 -4.63
CA ASP A 49 13.12 8.69 -4.17
C ASP A 49 13.62 7.38 -4.82
#